data_AF-A0A5Q0QAI7-F1
#
_entry.id   AF-A0A5Q0QAI7-F1
#
_cell.length_a   1.000
_cell.length_b   1.000
_cell.length_c   1.000
_cell.angle_alpha   90.00
_cell.angle_beta   90.00
_cell.angle_gamma   90.00
#
_symmetry.space_group_name_H-M   'P 1'
#
loop_
_entity.id
_entity.type
_entity.pdbx_description
1 polymer ?
#
loop_
_entity_poly.entity_id
_entity_poly.type
_entity_poly.pdbx_seq_one_letter_code
_entity_poly.pdbx_strand_id
1 'polypeptide(L)'
;MPLISQHKEVQLHLSNMYDSLQDSVEKMKQELKTRRSQYELACHKHIESGFQFEHLWLNADRSYQSKFQEFETHCVLLDILGDYRDEEGNFIHISEIILTLETLLRSFEQQEAYEVCVIIKKWQEHILLKQQTII
;
A
#
# COMPACT_ATOMS: atom_id res chain seq x y z
N MET A 1 24.94 -23.99 -12.95
CA MET A 1 24.03 -22.90 -12.54
C MET A 1 23.04 -22.69 -13.67
N PRO A 2 21.72 -22.73 -13.43
CA PRO A 2 20.78 -22.44 -14.50
C PRO A 2 20.87 -20.95 -14.82
N LEU A 3 21.10 -20.62 -16.09
CA LEU A 3 20.97 -19.27 -16.62
C LEU A 3 19.47 -18.94 -16.64
N ILE A 4 18.98 -18.32 -15.56
CA ILE A 4 17.67 -17.68 -15.56
C ILE A 4 17.79 -16.49 -16.53
N SER A 5 16.88 -16.38 -17.51
CA SER A 5 16.86 -15.23 -18.40
C SER A 5 16.56 -13.96 -17.60
N GLN A 6 17.13 -12.82 -17.99
CA GLN A 6 16.89 -11.52 -17.34
C GLN A 6 15.39 -11.21 -17.21
N HIS A 7 14.60 -11.56 -18.21
CA HIS A 7 13.14 -11.45 -18.16
C HIS A 7 12.52 -12.23 -16.98
N LYS A 8 12.94 -13.48 -16.79
CA LYS A 8 12.44 -14.32 -15.70
C LYS A 8 12.86 -13.80 -14.32
N GLU A 9 14.04 -13.18 -14.23
CA GLU A 9 14.48 -12.51 -13.00
C GLU A 9 13.61 -11.29 -12.67
N VAL A 10 13.27 -10.47 -13.66
CA VAL A 10 12.37 -9.32 -13.47
C VAL A 10 10.98 -9.78 -13.05
N GLN A 11 10.41 -10.80 -13.71
CA GLN A 11 9.11 -11.33 -13.33
C GLN A 11 9.10 -11.87 -11.90
N LEU A 12 10.11 -12.67 -11.52
CA LEU A 12 10.22 -13.19 -10.16
C LEU A 12 10.34 -12.07 -9.11
N HIS A 13 11.05 -11.00 -9.45
CA HIS A 13 11.15 -9.83 -8.57
C HIS A 13 9.80 -9.11 -8.39
N LEU A 14 9.08 -8.85 -9.49
CA LEU A 14 7.77 -8.19 -9.44
C LEU A 14 6.76 -9.04 -8.68
N SER A 15 6.75 -10.37 -8.89
CA SER A 15 5.90 -11.29 -8.14
C SER A 15 6.22 -11.28 -6.64
N ASN A 16 7.50 -11.33 -6.25
CA ASN A 16 7.88 -11.23 -4.83
C ASN A 16 7.46 -9.90 -4.19
N MET A 17 7.56 -8.79 -4.93
CA MET A 17 7.09 -7.50 -4.45
C MET A 17 5.58 -7.52 -4.23
N TYR A 18 4.82 -8.11 -5.16
CA TYR A 18 3.37 -8.20 -5.08
C TYR A 18 2.92 -9.07 -3.92
N ASP A 19 3.57 -10.22 -3.72
CA ASP A 19 3.31 -11.09 -2.57
C ASP A 19 3.61 -10.34 -1.26
N SER A 20 4.70 -9.57 -1.22
CA SER A 20 5.02 -8.70 -0.07
C SER A 20 3.96 -7.63 0.18
N LEU A 21 3.31 -7.13 -0.87
CA LEU A 21 2.20 -6.18 -0.76
C LEU A 21 0.97 -6.86 -0.14
N GLN A 22 0.63 -8.06 -0.62
CA GLN A 22 -0.47 -8.86 -0.09
C GLN A 22 -0.28 -9.18 1.39
N ASP A 23 0.91 -9.64 1.76
CA ASP A 23 1.28 -9.90 3.16
C ASP A 23 1.16 -8.64 4.02
N SER A 24 1.59 -7.49 3.49
CA SER A 24 1.49 -6.21 4.18
C SER A 24 0.04 -5.80 4.40
N VAL A 25 -0.83 -6.00 3.42
CA VAL A 25 -2.28 -5.74 3.53
C VAL A 25 -2.92 -6.62 4.60
N GLU A 26 -2.65 -7.92 4.60
CA GLU A 26 -3.22 -8.82 5.61
C GLU A 26 -2.68 -8.51 7.02
N LYS A 27 -1.41 -8.13 7.14
CA LYS A 27 -0.85 -7.66 8.41
C LYS A 27 -1.54 -6.38 8.89
N MET A 28 -1.66 -5.37 8.03
CA MET A 28 -2.30 -4.10 8.35
C MET A 28 -3.78 -4.27 8.73
N LYS A 29 -4.48 -5.21 8.10
CA LYS A 29 -5.86 -5.58 8.47
C LYS A 29 -5.97 -6.04 9.93
N GLN A 30 -4.99 -6.81 10.44
CA GLN A 30 -4.96 -7.19 11.86
C GLN A 30 -4.57 -6.01 12.76
N GLU A 31 -3.64 -5.16 12.33
CA GLU A 31 -3.27 -3.93 13.05
C GLU A 31 -4.47 -2.98 13.19
N LEU A 32 -5.27 -2.82 12.14
CA LEU A 32 -6.47 -1.98 12.12
C LEU A 32 -7.53 -2.47 13.09
N LYS A 33 -7.74 -3.79 13.21
CA LYS A 33 -8.64 -4.34 14.24
C LYS A 33 -8.19 -3.94 15.63
N THR A 34 -6.89 -4.05 15.91
CA THR A 34 -6.32 -3.68 17.21
C THR A 34 -6.48 -2.19 17.49
N ARG A 35 -6.17 -1.33 16.51
CA ARG A 35 -6.30 0.14 16.63
C ARG A 35 -7.75 0.56 16.79
N ARG A 36 -8.68 -0.09 16.10
CA ARG A 36 -10.12 0.15 16.26
C ARG A 36 -10.58 -0.14 17.69
N SER A 37 -10.19 -1.27 18.26
CA SER A 37 -10.51 -1.59 19.66
C SER A 37 -9.94 -0.57 20.63
N GLN A 38 -8.72 -0.08 20.39
CA GLN A 38 -8.09 0.98 21.21
C GLN A 38 -8.82 2.32 21.09
N TYR A 39 -9.24 2.68 19.88
CA TYR A 39 -10.06 3.87 19.64
C TYR A 39 -11.40 3.79 20.37
N GLU A 40 -12.12 2.67 20.23
CA GLU A 40 -13.39 2.44 20.90
C GLU A 40 -13.22 2.54 22.43
N LEU A 41 -12.18 1.93 23.00
CA LEU A 41 -11.88 2.04 24.43
C LEU A 41 -11.58 3.48 24.87
N ALA A 42 -10.79 4.22 24.10
CA ALA A 42 -10.47 5.62 24.39
C ALA A 42 -11.71 6.51 24.33
N CYS A 43 -12.60 6.26 23.37
CA CYS A 43 -13.89 6.94 23.22
C CYS A 43 -14.79 6.69 24.44
N HIS A 44 -14.99 5.43 24.83
CA HIS A 44 -15.77 5.09 26.02
C HIS A 44 -15.21 5.77 27.28
N LYS A 45 -13.90 5.68 27.49
CA LYS A 45 -13.24 6.32 28.63
C LYS A 45 -13.41 7.85 28.63
N HIS A 46 -13.38 8.48 27.46
CA HIS A 46 -13.61 9.91 27.32
C HIS A 46 -15.05 10.31 27.66
N ILE A 47 -16.04 9.54 27.21
CA ILE A 47 -17.46 9.77 27.51
C ILE A 47 -17.75 9.54 29.00
N GLU A 48 -17.33 8.40 29.54
CA GLU A 48 -17.57 8.01 30.94
C GLU A 48 -16.90 8.95 31.95
N SER A 49 -15.78 9.58 31.58
CA SER A 49 -15.12 10.56 32.43
C SER A 49 -15.74 11.97 32.36
N GLY A 50 -16.83 12.15 31.61
CA GLY A 50 -17.40 13.47 31.37
C GLY A 50 -16.48 14.36 30.53
N PHE A 51 -15.91 13.80 29.47
CA PHE A 51 -15.06 14.47 28.48
C PHE A 51 -13.67 14.91 28.97
N GLN A 52 -13.16 14.30 30.04
CA GLN A 52 -11.86 14.69 30.62
C GLN A 52 -10.63 14.12 29.89
N PHE A 53 -10.81 13.13 29.01
CA PHE A 53 -9.71 12.44 28.31
C PHE A 53 -9.63 12.72 26.80
N GLU A 54 -9.92 13.94 26.37
CA GLU A 54 -9.98 14.31 24.94
C GLU A 54 -8.69 13.98 24.18
N HIS A 55 -7.52 14.29 24.76
CA HIS A 55 -6.22 13.99 24.15
C HIS A 55 -6.00 12.49 23.88
N LEU A 56 -6.50 11.60 24.74
CA LEU A 56 -6.39 10.16 24.53
C LEU A 56 -7.28 9.70 23.37
N TRP A 57 -8.49 10.25 23.28
CA TRP A 57 -9.41 9.96 22.18
C TRP A 57 -8.86 10.49 20.85
N LEU A 58 -8.44 11.76 20.78
CA LEU A 58 -7.88 12.38 19.58
C LEU A 58 -6.64 11.65 19.06
N ASN A 59 -5.76 11.19 19.96
CA ASN A 59 -4.59 10.42 19.55
C ASN A 59 -4.95 9.04 19.01
N ALA A 60 -5.91 8.36 19.64
CA ALA A 60 -6.37 7.07 19.16
C ALA A 60 -7.08 7.21 17.80
N ASP A 61 -7.85 8.28 17.60
CA ASP A 61 -8.51 8.60 16.33
C ASP A 61 -7.50 8.82 15.22
N ARG A 62 -6.55 9.76 15.41
CA ARG A 62 -5.49 10.04 14.43
C ARG A 62 -4.66 8.79 14.10
N SER A 63 -4.33 8.00 15.10
CA SER A 63 -3.59 6.74 14.93
C SER A 63 -4.35 5.72 14.10
N TYR A 64 -5.67 5.61 14.30
CA TYR A 64 -6.51 4.73 13.50
C TYR A 64 -6.65 5.25 12.06
N GLN A 65 -6.97 6.53 11.88
CA GLN A 65 -7.18 7.14 10.57
C GLN A 65 -5.94 7.05 9.68
N SER A 66 -4.76 7.41 10.19
CA SER A 66 -3.51 7.31 9.43
C SER A 66 -3.22 5.86 8.98
N LYS A 67 -3.42 4.88 9.87
CA LYS A 67 -3.24 3.47 9.51
C LYS A 67 -4.29 2.97 8.51
N PHE A 68 -5.51 3.50 8.58
CA PHE A 68 -6.59 3.14 7.67
C PHE A 68 -6.29 3.65 6.26
N GLN A 69 -5.84 4.90 6.14
CA GLN A 69 -5.42 5.47 4.86
C GLN A 69 -4.24 4.72 4.22
N GLU A 70 -3.25 4.32 5.03
CA GLU A 70 -2.15 3.47 4.58
C GLU A 70 -2.66 2.13 4.02
N PHE A 71 -3.58 1.47 4.75
CA PHE A 71 -4.19 0.21 4.33
C PHE A 71 -4.97 0.36 3.02
N GLU A 72 -5.84 1.37 2.90
CA GLU A 72 -6.62 1.62 1.69
C GLU A 72 -5.71 1.84 0.47
N THR A 73 -4.61 2.58 0.67
CA THR A 73 -3.61 2.80 -0.38
C THR A 73 -3.03 1.48 -0.89
N HIS A 74 -2.67 0.57 0.01
CA HIS A 74 -2.11 -0.72 -0.37
C HIS A 74 -3.15 -1.61 -1.04
N CYS A 75 -4.42 -1.55 -0.64
CA CYS A 75 -5.52 -2.23 -1.33
C CYS A 75 -5.69 -1.70 -2.76
N VAL A 76 -5.74 -0.38 -2.95
CA VAL A 76 -5.84 0.22 -4.29
C VAL A 76 -4.66 -0.20 -5.17
N LEU A 77 -3.44 -0.21 -4.62
CA LEU A 77 -2.27 -0.70 -5.36
C LEU A 77 -2.37 -2.18 -5.70
N LEU A 78 -2.87 -3.04 -4.81
CA LEU A 78 -3.10 -4.45 -5.11
C LEU A 78 -4.10 -4.63 -6.24
N ASP A 79 -5.21 -3.92 -6.20
CA ASP A 79 -6.26 -4.02 -7.22
C ASP A 79 -5.69 -3.62 -8.60
N ILE A 80 -5.02 -2.46 -8.66
CA ILE A 80 -4.40 -1.97 -9.90
C ILE A 80 -3.34 -2.94 -10.43
N LEU A 81 -2.42 -3.40 -9.58
CA LEU A 81 -1.36 -4.31 -10.01
C LEU A 81 -1.90 -5.69 -10.38
N GLY A 82 -2.98 -6.13 -9.71
CA GLY A 82 -3.68 -7.37 -9.99
C GLY A 82 -4.28 -7.41 -11.40
N ASP A 83 -4.77 -6.29 -11.91
CA ASP A 83 -5.30 -6.17 -13.28
C ASP A 83 -4.25 -6.46 -14.36
N TYR A 84 -2.97 -6.26 -14.05
CA TYR A 84 -1.84 -6.54 -14.95
C TYR A 84 -1.17 -7.89 -14.70
N ARG A 85 -1.80 -8.77 -13.90
CA ARG A 85 -1.27 -10.09 -13.59
C ARG A 85 -2.02 -11.16 -14.36
N ASP A 86 -1.30 -11.97 -15.13
CA ASP A 86 -1.89 -13.09 -15.88
C ASP A 86 -2.22 -14.29 -14.96
N GLU A 87 -2.85 -15.31 -15.54
CA GLU A 87 -3.23 -16.55 -14.82
C GLU A 87 -2.03 -17.33 -14.26
N GLU A 88 -0.84 -17.13 -14.85
CA GLU A 88 0.41 -17.74 -14.41
C GLU A 88 1.12 -16.92 -13.32
N GLY A 89 0.61 -15.73 -13.01
CA GLY A 89 1.12 -14.84 -11.99
C GLY A 89 2.23 -13.90 -12.48
N ASN A 90 2.43 -13.77 -13.79
CA ASN A 90 3.38 -12.84 -14.40
C ASN A 90 2.73 -11.47 -14.65
N PHE A 91 3.57 -10.43 -14.62
CA PHE A 91 3.16 -9.08 -14.96
C PHE A 91 3.26 -8.85 -16.46
N ILE A 92 2.13 -8.48 -17.06
CA ILE A 92 2.00 -8.09 -18.47
C ILE A 92 1.99 -6.56 -18.61
N HIS A 93 2.36 -6.06 -19.79
CA HIS A 93 2.28 -4.63 -20.12
C HIS A 93 2.96 -3.69 -19.09
N ILE A 94 4.21 -3.98 -18.70
CA ILE A 94 4.95 -3.20 -17.68
C ILE A 94 4.95 -1.68 -17.96
N SER A 95 5.04 -1.27 -19.22
CA SER A 95 4.95 0.14 -19.61
C SER A 95 3.60 0.79 -19.24
N GLU A 96 2.51 0.05 -19.36
CA GLU A 96 1.17 0.50 -18.98
C GLU A 96 1.02 0.60 -17.46
N ILE A 97 1.58 -0.36 -16.71
CA ILE A 97 1.66 -0.28 -15.24
C ILE A 97 2.31 1.04 -14.81
N ILE A 98 3.45 1.39 -15.39
CA ILE A 98 4.18 2.62 -15.04
C ILE A 98 3.33 3.87 -15.32
N LEU A 99 2.66 3.92 -16.47
CA LEU A 99 1.79 5.04 -16.84
C LEU A 99 0.58 5.16 -15.90
N THR A 100 -0.01 4.03 -15.51
CA THR A 100 -1.11 3.97 -14.55
C THR A 100 -0.67 4.47 -13.18
N LEU A 101 0.48 4.00 -12.68
CA LEU A 101 1.06 4.48 -11.42
C LEU A 101 1.40 5.98 -11.47
N GLU A 102 1.93 6.48 -12.60
CA GLU A 102 2.23 7.91 -12.77
C GLU A 102 0.95 8.75 -12.74
N THR A 103 -0.11 8.29 -13.42
CA THR A 103 -1.41 8.98 -13.45
C THR A 103 -2.04 9.01 -12.06
N LEU A 104 -1.98 7.88 -11.35
CA LEU A 104 -2.46 7.75 -9.98
C LEU A 104 -1.70 8.67 -9.03
N LEU A 105 -0.37 8.71 -9.14
CA LEU A 105 0.48 9.59 -8.36
C LEU A 105 0.08 11.06 -8.54
N ARG A 106 -0.08 11.52 -9.78
CA ARG A 106 -0.51 12.90 -10.07
C ARG A 106 -1.89 13.21 -9.50
N SER A 107 -2.81 12.26 -9.54
CA SER A 107 -4.15 12.42 -8.94
C SER A 107 -4.07 12.61 -7.42
N PHE A 108 -3.24 11.83 -6.73
CA PHE A 108 -3.05 11.96 -5.28
C PHE A 108 -2.23 13.18 -4.88
N GLU A 109 -1.29 13.63 -5.71
CA GLU A 109 -0.57 14.89 -5.51
C GLU A 109 -1.53 16.09 -5.51
N GLN A 110 -2.51 16.10 -6.43
CA GLN A 110 -3.55 17.14 -6.48
C GLN A 110 -4.45 17.17 -5.24
N GLN A 111 -4.56 16.03 -4.54
CA GLN A 111 -5.34 15.88 -3.32
C GLN A 111 -4.50 16.10 -2.06
N GLU A 112 -3.23 16.48 -2.20
CA GLU A 112 -2.26 16.61 -1.10
C GLU A 112 -2.11 15.31 -0.27
N ALA A 113 -2.40 14.16 -0.88
CA ALA A 113 -2.32 12.85 -0.24
C ALA A 113 -0.87 12.32 -0.28
N TYR A 114 0.06 13.06 0.31
CA TYR A 114 1.50 12.80 0.18
C TYR A 114 1.93 11.43 0.73
N GLU A 115 1.29 10.95 1.79
CA GLU A 115 1.58 9.62 2.36
C GLU A 115 1.29 8.50 1.35
N VAL A 116 0.17 8.63 0.62
CA VAL A 116 -0.23 7.73 -0.47
C VAL A 116 0.78 7.81 -1.62
N CYS A 117 1.18 9.02 -1.98
CA CYS A 117 2.14 9.28 -3.05
C CYS A 117 3.50 8.60 -2.80
N VAL A 118 3.99 8.60 -1.55
CA VAL A 118 5.26 7.94 -1.19
C VAL A 118 5.20 6.43 -1.46
N ILE A 119 4.09 5.78 -1.14
CA ILE A 119 3.91 4.35 -1.35
C ILE A 119 3.87 4.03 -2.84
N ILE A 120 3.06 4.77 -3.62
CA ILE A 120 2.95 4.58 -5.08
C ILE A 120 4.30 4.83 -5.77
N LYS A 121 5.01 5.89 -5.38
CA LYS A 121 6.31 6.25 -5.96
C LYS A 121 7.36 5.18 -5.71
N LYS A 122 7.39 4.59 -4.51
CA LYS A 122 8.28 3.46 -4.21
C LYS A 122 8.07 2.31 -5.20
N TRP A 123 6.82 1.97 -5.48
CA TRP A 123 6.48 0.95 -6.48
C TRP A 123 6.94 1.32 -7.88
N GLN A 124 6.66 2.54 -8.31
CA GLN A 124 7.06 3.05 -9.63
C GLN A 124 8.59 3.00 -9.81
N GLU A 125 9.36 3.45 -8.82
CA GLU A 125 10.83 3.45 -8.84
C GLU A 125 11.40 2.02 -8.95
N HIS A 126 10.86 1.07 -8.18
CA HIS A 126 11.30 -0.32 -8.25
C HIS A 126 11.03 -0.94 -9.62
N ILE A 127 9.87 -0.69 -10.23
CA ILE A 127 9.52 -1.19 -11.56
C ILE A 127 10.43 -0.56 -12.62
N LEU A 128 10.66 0.76 -12.56
CA LEU A 128 11.53 1.48 -13.51
C LEU A 128 12.99 1.00 -13.47
N LEU A 129 13.55 0.79 -12.28
CA LEU A 129 14.93 0.29 -12.13
C LEU A 129 15.12 -1.07 -12.81
N LYS A 130 14.10 -1.93 -12.77
CA LYS A 130 14.17 -3.26 -13.38
C LYS A 130 13.92 -3.23 -14.88
N GLN A 131 13.08 -2.34 -15.38
CA GLN A 131 12.89 -2.15 -16.83
C GLN A 131 14.18 -1.69 -17.52
N GLN A 132 14.96 -0.81 -16.89
CA GLN A 132 16.27 -0.37 -17.38
C GLN A 132 17.33 -1.48 -17.42
N THR A 133 17.10 -2.60 -16.72
CA THR A 133 18.00 -3.77 -16.75
C THR A 133 17.72 -4.71 -17.94
N ILE A 134 16.58 -4.54 -18.62
CA ILE A 134 16.15 -5.37 -19.76
C ILE A 134 16.59 -4.75 -21.11
N ILE A 135 16.90 -3.45 -21.15
CA ILE A 135 17.36 -2.71 -22.35
C ILE A 135 18.89 -2.70 -22.39
#